data_AF-X1GZL8-F1
#
_entry.id   AF-X1GZL8-F1
#
_cell.length_a   1.000
_cell.length_b   1.000
_cell.length_c   1.000
_cell.angle_alpha   90.00
_cell.angle_beta   90.00
_cell.angle_gamma   90.00
#
_symmetry.space_group_name_H-M   'P 1'
#
loop_
_entity.id
_entity.type
_entity.pdbx_description
1 polymer ?
#
loop_
_entity_poly.entity_id
_entity_poly.type
_entity_poly.pdbx_seq_one_letter_code
_entity_poly.pdbx_strand_id
1 'polypeptide(L)'
;MRAINIPKEFHRSPILSKKINQFITLKAENGQVFIYVGNKKVGVCTTLILNISPEHIRDLEKIDSIDEAAEVLNHDLEYQNKIKIPLETEFWGHCSNIQAWEENGYDTRILHSNIAFPLLRELTNAGDPTARSVFKEEIGQRFTSKYLPVALYLYIQGYLNYLSKEEFETLLNFYEDLSKTPNMRNPDIWTILGICYRFLKLYSLSEDAFKKA
;
A
#
# COMPACT_ATOMS: atom_id res chain seq x y z
N MET A 1 10.60 32.43 -41.65
CA MET A 1 10.62 31.76 -40.32
C MET A 1 10.50 30.27 -40.55
N ARG A 2 11.56 29.49 -40.33
CA ARG A 2 11.51 28.02 -40.37
C ARG A 2 11.11 27.54 -38.96
N ALA A 3 10.00 26.83 -38.87
CA ALA A 3 9.60 26.14 -37.64
C ALA A 3 10.64 25.06 -37.32
N ILE A 4 11.27 25.16 -36.15
CA ILE A 4 12.15 24.12 -35.62
C ILE A 4 11.23 22.98 -35.19
N ASN A 5 11.35 21.86 -35.90
CA ASN A 5 10.67 20.61 -35.58
C ASN A 5 11.38 20.00 -34.35
N ILE A 6 10.79 20.13 -33.16
CA ILE A 6 11.31 19.52 -31.93
C ILE A 6 10.95 18.03 -31.98
N PRO A 7 11.92 17.10 -31.98
CA PRO A 7 11.61 15.68 -32.07
C PRO A 7 10.86 15.20 -30.83
N LYS A 8 9.86 14.36 -31.05
CA LYS A 8 9.15 13.58 -30.03
C LYS A 8 10.14 12.78 -29.19
N GLU A 9 10.03 12.97 -27.87
CA GLU A 9 10.53 12.14 -26.76
C GLU A 9 11.85 11.38 -26.99
N PHE A 10 12.94 12.01 -26.55
CA PHE A 10 14.19 11.31 -26.24
C PHE A 10 13.96 10.40 -25.02
N HIS A 11 13.63 9.13 -25.24
CA HIS A 11 13.82 8.10 -24.21
C HIS A 11 15.34 7.92 -24.03
N ARG A 12 15.94 8.66 -23.09
CA ARG A 12 17.31 8.37 -22.65
C ARG A 12 17.30 7.00 -21.98
N SER A 13 18.19 6.10 -22.42
CA SER A 13 18.44 4.83 -21.73
C SER A 13 18.70 5.06 -20.24
N PRO A 14 18.27 4.14 -19.35
CA PRO A 14 18.54 4.26 -17.93
C PRO A 14 20.04 4.38 -17.68
N ILE A 15 20.40 5.31 -16.80
CA ILE A 15 21.80 5.50 -16.37
C ILE A 15 22.23 4.30 -15.52
N LEU A 16 21.32 3.79 -14.68
CA LEU A 16 21.49 2.58 -13.87
C LEU A 16 20.23 1.72 -13.96
N SER A 17 20.40 0.40 -13.93
CA SER A 17 19.29 -0.56 -13.91
C SER A 17 19.69 -1.77 -13.08
N LYS A 18 18.82 -2.19 -12.16
CA LYS A 18 19.02 -3.38 -11.32
C LYS A 18 17.73 -4.21 -11.31
N LYS A 19 17.85 -5.46 -11.72
CA LYS A 19 16.79 -6.46 -11.54
C LYS A 19 16.87 -7.00 -10.12
N ILE A 20 15.76 -6.94 -9.37
CA ILE A 20 15.68 -7.47 -8.01
C ILE A 20 15.23 -8.93 -8.07
N ASN A 21 14.12 -9.19 -8.77
CA ASN A 21 13.65 -10.54 -9.02
C ASN A 21 13.04 -10.64 -10.43
N GLN A 22 12.32 -11.74 -10.72
CA GLN A 22 11.72 -11.94 -12.04
C GLN A 22 10.67 -10.90 -12.41
N PHE A 23 10.04 -10.23 -11.43
CA PHE A 23 9.02 -9.22 -11.63
C PHE A 23 9.56 -7.79 -11.44
N ILE A 24 10.43 -7.55 -10.46
CA ILE A 24 10.83 -6.20 -10.04
C ILE A 24 12.15 -5.77 -10.69
N THR A 25 12.16 -4.58 -11.27
CA THR A 25 13.37 -3.90 -11.76
C THR A 25 13.35 -2.44 -11.35
N LEU A 26 14.46 -1.93 -10.84
CA LEU A 26 14.65 -0.50 -10.58
C LEU A 26 15.50 0.11 -11.69
N LYS A 27 15.15 1.33 -12.11
CA LYS A 27 15.90 2.09 -13.12
C LYS A 27 16.07 3.54 -12.70
N ALA A 28 17.28 4.07 -12.87
CA ALA A 28 17.58 5.49 -12.73
C ALA A 28 17.45 6.18 -14.09
N GLU A 29 16.42 6.99 -14.27
CA GLU A 29 16.09 7.68 -15.52
C GLU A 29 15.69 9.13 -15.20
N ASN A 30 16.11 10.10 -16.01
CA ASN A 30 15.73 11.51 -15.87
C ASN A 30 15.98 12.12 -14.47
N GLY A 31 17.03 11.67 -13.77
CA GLY A 31 17.37 12.20 -12.45
C GLY A 31 16.56 11.61 -11.29
N GLN A 32 15.77 10.55 -11.53
CA GLN A 32 14.94 9.90 -10.52
C GLN A 32 15.08 8.38 -10.59
N VAL A 33 14.68 7.70 -9.51
CA VAL A 33 14.64 6.24 -9.43
C VAL A 33 13.20 5.76 -9.57
N PHE A 34 12.98 4.83 -10.50
CA PHE A 34 11.66 4.27 -10.79
C PHE A 34 11.62 2.78 -10.55
N ILE A 35 10.48 2.30 -10.04
CA ILE A 35 10.21 0.88 -9.85
C ILE A 35 9.35 0.39 -11.02
N TYR A 36 9.76 -0.73 -11.60
CA TYR A 36 9.06 -1.45 -12.65
C TYR A 36 8.64 -2.82 -12.16
N VAL A 37 7.41 -3.21 -12.47
CA VAL A 37 6.91 -4.58 -12.31
C VAL A 37 6.62 -5.13 -13.71
N GLY A 38 7.38 -6.14 -14.12
CA GLY A 38 7.51 -6.55 -15.51
C GLY A 38 8.01 -5.38 -16.36
N ASN A 39 7.20 -4.98 -17.36
CA ASN A 39 7.49 -3.82 -18.22
C ASN A 39 6.68 -2.57 -17.85
N LYS A 40 5.92 -2.60 -16.75
CA LYS A 40 5.06 -1.50 -16.31
C LYS A 40 5.76 -0.68 -15.24
N LYS A 41 5.85 0.63 -15.46
CA LYS A 41 6.31 1.60 -14.47
C LYS A 41 5.23 1.77 -13.39
N VAL A 42 5.59 1.54 -12.13
CA VAL A 42 4.65 1.58 -10.99
C VAL A 42 4.70 2.92 -10.25
N GLY A 43 5.88 3.52 -10.10
CA GLY A 43 6.02 4.79 -9.39
C GLY A 43 7.45 5.34 -9.34
N VAL A 44 7.58 6.55 -8.81
CA VAL A 44 8.85 7.18 -8.40
C VAL A 44 9.13 6.74 -6.97
N CYS A 45 10.36 6.31 -6.67
CA CYS A 45 10.76 6.10 -5.28
C CYS A 45 11.16 7.46 -4.68
N THR A 46 10.24 8.12 -3.96
CA THR A 46 10.48 9.46 -3.42
C THR A 46 11.12 9.46 -2.02
N THR A 47 11.21 8.30 -1.36
CA THR A 47 11.55 8.25 0.07
C THR A 47 12.56 7.16 0.35
N LEU A 48 13.81 7.56 0.62
CA LEU A 48 14.81 6.68 1.20
C LEU A 48 14.50 6.56 2.70
N ILE A 49 13.75 5.53 3.09
CA ILE A 49 13.42 5.31 4.50
C ILE A 49 14.57 4.59 5.16
N LEU A 50 15.51 5.31 5.78
CA LEU A 50 16.38 4.74 6.82
C LEU A 50 16.89 5.85 7.77
N ASN A 51 16.25 5.98 8.94
CA ASN A 51 16.91 5.99 10.25
C ASN A 51 15.83 5.99 11.37
N ILE A 52 15.61 4.86 12.07
CA ILE A 52 14.75 4.84 13.27
C ILE A 52 15.66 4.66 14.49
N SER A 53 15.69 5.66 15.37
CA SER A 53 16.49 5.61 16.61
C SER A 53 15.90 4.60 17.62
N PRO A 54 16.73 3.86 18.39
CA PRO A 54 16.25 2.90 19.40
C PRO A 54 15.32 3.48 20.46
N GLU A 55 15.43 4.78 20.75
CA GLU A 55 14.55 5.47 21.70
C GLU A 55 13.08 5.56 21.25
N HIS A 56 12.78 5.52 19.95
CA HIS A 56 11.40 5.58 19.44
C HIS A 56 10.71 4.21 19.35
N ILE A 57 11.43 3.11 19.64
CA ILE A 57 10.89 1.75 19.57
C ILE A 57 9.81 1.49 20.63
N ARG A 58 9.87 2.17 21.78
CA ARG A 58 8.89 2.00 22.88
C ARG A 58 7.53 2.62 22.59
N ASP A 59 7.45 3.61 21.71
CA ASP A 59 6.19 4.21 21.29
C ASP A 59 5.53 3.45 20.12
N LEU A 60 6.28 2.57 19.44
CA LEU A 60 5.81 1.70 18.36
C LEU A 60 5.02 0.47 18.84
N GLU A 61 5.08 0.12 20.14
CA GLU A 61 4.37 -1.04 20.71
C GLU A 61 2.86 -0.83 20.89
N LYS A 62 2.35 0.38 20.62
CA LYS A 62 0.92 0.74 20.70
C LYS A 62 0.27 1.00 19.35
N ILE A 63 0.96 0.71 18.26
CA ILE A 63 0.54 1.13 16.93
C ILE A 63 0.15 -0.11 16.12
N ASP A 64 -1.13 -0.20 15.74
CA ASP A 64 -1.68 -1.37 15.04
C ASP A 64 -1.36 -1.35 13.53
N SER A 65 -0.77 -0.25 13.02
CA SER A 65 -0.28 -0.14 11.64
C SER A 65 0.79 0.95 11.46
N ILE A 66 1.63 0.81 10.44
CA ILE A 66 2.58 1.87 10.02
C ILE A 66 1.88 3.19 9.69
N ASP A 67 0.64 3.14 9.22
CA ASP A 67 -0.13 4.33 8.84
C ASP A 67 -0.50 5.20 10.04
N GLU A 68 -0.81 4.57 11.18
CA GLU A 68 -1.08 5.25 12.45
C GLU A 68 0.21 5.84 13.06
N ALA A 69 1.37 5.20 12.84
CA ALA A 69 2.67 5.76 13.20
C ALA A 69 3.03 6.97 12.32
N ALA A 70 2.69 6.92 11.03
CA ALA A 70 2.99 7.97 10.06
C ALA A 70 2.20 9.26 10.33
N GLU A 71 0.96 9.18 10.81
CA GLU A 71 0.20 10.36 11.25
C GLU A 71 0.85 11.05 12.46
N VAL A 72 1.40 10.27 13.40
CA VAL A 72 2.12 10.80 14.58
C VAL A 72 3.50 11.34 14.20
N LEU A 73 4.20 10.71 13.27
CA LEU A 73 5.55 11.07 12.80
C LEU A 73 5.57 12.11 11.66
N ASN A 74 4.40 12.50 11.13
CA ASN A 74 4.32 13.40 9.97
C ASN A 74 4.91 14.81 10.23
N HIS A 75 5.15 15.16 11.49
CA HIS A 75 5.82 16.42 11.83
C HIS A 75 7.33 16.44 11.54
N ASP A 76 7.99 15.28 11.37
CA ASP A 76 9.46 15.21 11.20
C ASP A 76 9.93 14.86 9.78
N LEU A 77 9.05 14.30 8.93
CA LEU A 77 9.42 13.89 7.57
C LEU A 77 9.56 15.07 6.59
N GLU A 78 8.87 16.19 6.82
CA GLU A 78 9.05 17.41 6.01
C GLU A 78 10.41 18.08 6.25
N TYR A 79 11.08 17.81 7.38
CA TYR A 79 12.33 18.47 7.77
C TYR A 79 13.59 17.86 7.12
N GLN A 80 13.50 16.64 6.56
CA GLN A 80 14.65 15.93 5.98
C GLN A 80 14.91 16.21 4.49
N ASN A 81 14.07 17.00 3.82
CA ASN A 81 14.23 17.42 2.42
C ASN A 81 15.46 18.34 2.14
N LYS A 82 16.42 18.46 3.07
CA LYS A 82 17.60 19.33 2.94
C LYS A 82 18.89 18.62 2.56
N ILE A 83 18.94 17.29 2.54
CA ILE A 83 20.15 16.55 2.16
C ILE A 83 20.04 16.13 0.68
N LYS A 84 20.86 16.75 -0.17
CA LYS A 84 20.95 16.38 -1.58
C LYS A 84 21.84 15.15 -1.73
N ILE A 85 21.23 13.97 -1.76
CA ILE A 85 21.93 12.70 -1.97
C ILE A 85 22.24 12.54 -3.48
N PRO A 86 23.43 12.07 -3.87
CA PRO A 86 23.71 11.73 -5.27
C PRO A 86 22.75 10.64 -5.79
N LEU A 87 22.26 10.80 -7.03
CA LEU A 87 21.30 9.87 -7.64
C LEU A 87 21.75 8.41 -7.60
N GLU A 88 23.05 8.15 -7.79
CA GLU A 88 23.60 6.80 -7.71
C GLU A 88 23.50 6.22 -6.29
N THR A 89 23.85 7.01 -5.27
CA THR A 89 23.73 6.60 -3.87
C THR A 89 22.28 6.33 -3.50
N GLU A 90 21.37 7.21 -3.92
CA GLU A 90 19.93 7.03 -3.75
C GLU A 90 19.43 5.76 -4.44
N PHE A 91 19.86 5.52 -5.69
CA PHE A 91 19.50 4.33 -6.46
C PHE A 91 19.89 3.03 -5.74
N TRP A 92 21.12 2.93 -5.24
CA TRP A 92 21.56 1.75 -4.52
C TRP A 92 20.85 1.59 -3.17
N GLY A 93 20.58 2.69 -2.47
CA GLY A 93 19.77 2.67 -1.24
C GLY A 93 18.37 2.11 -1.47
N HIS A 94 17.67 2.59 -2.51
CA HIS A 94 16.37 2.06 -2.91
C HIS A 94 16.44 0.60 -3.33
N CYS A 95 17.45 0.21 -4.09
CA CYS A 95 17.66 -1.18 -4.48
C CYS A 95 17.80 -2.10 -3.27
N SER A 96 18.56 -1.69 -2.25
CA SER A 96 18.76 -2.47 -1.04
C SER A 96 17.48 -2.60 -0.22
N ASN A 97 16.69 -1.53 -0.10
CA ASN A 97 15.41 -1.57 0.62
C ASN A 97 14.40 -2.50 -0.06
N ILE A 98 14.24 -2.39 -1.38
CA ILE A 98 13.34 -3.27 -2.15
C ILE A 98 13.83 -4.72 -2.13
N GLN A 99 15.15 -4.94 -2.18
CA GLN A 99 15.72 -6.27 -2.08
C GLN A 99 15.46 -6.90 -0.71
N ALA A 100 15.70 -6.17 0.39
CA ALA A 100 15.43 -6.65 1.73
C ALA A 100 13.93 -6.98 1.93
N TRP A 101 13.05 -6.16 1.39
CA TRP A 101 11.61 -6.41 1.42
C TRP A 101 11.21 -7.70 0.68
N GLU A 102 11.78 -7.92 -0.50
CA GLU A 102 11.54 -9.11 -1.30
C GLU A 102 12.09 -10.39 -0.64
N GLU A 103 13.33 -10.33 -0.13
CA GLU A 103 14.00 -11.44 0.55
C GLU A 103 13.28 -11.85 1.85
N ASN A 104 12.53 -10.94 2.46
CA ASN A 104 11.70 -11.20 3.65
C ASN A 104 10.23 -11.50 3.29
N GLY A 105 9.96 -11.96 2.07
CA GLY A 105 8.63 -12.41 1.67
C GLY A 105 7.61 -11.29 1.61
N TYR A 106 8.03 -10.10 1.19
CA TYR A 106 7.19 -8.91 1.07
C TYR A 106 6.58 -8.39 2.37
N ASP A 107 7.27 -8.60 3.51
CA ASP A 107 6.87 -8.09 4.82
C ASP A 107 6.64 -6.56 4.78
N THR A 108 5.38 -6.14 4.93
CA THR A 108 4.96 -4.74 4.85
C THR A 108 5.48 -3.87 5.99
N ARG A 109 6.19 -4.46 6.97
CA ARG A 109 6.90 -3.73 8.02
C ARG A 109 8.26 -3.18 7.56
N ILE A 110 8.79 -3.67 6.44
CA ILE A 110 10.10 -3.28 5.91
C ILE A 110 10.01 -2.08 4.96
N LEU A 111 8.94 -2.00 4.17
CA LEU A 111 8.64 -0.86 3.31
C LEU A 111 7.39 -0.16 3.81
N HIS A 112 7.41 1.17 3.80
CA HIS A 112 6.22 1.94 4.12
C HIS A 112 5.05 1.57 3.21
N SER A 113 3.85 1.52 3.79
CA SER A 113 2.57 1.15 3.16
C SER A 113 2.31 1.83 1.82
N ASN A 114 2.55 3.14 1.73
CA ASN A 114 2.46 3.94 0.50
C ASN A 114 3.26 3.41 -0.70
N ILE A 115 4.30 2.61 -0.46
CA ILE A 115 5.06 1.92 -1.51
C ILE A 115 4.70 0.43 -1.53
N ALA A 116 4.73 -0.24 -0.36
CA ALA A 116 4.52 -1.67 -0.25
C ALA A 116 3.16 -2.11 -0.82
N PHE A 117 2.09 -1.41 -0.45
CA PHE A 117 0.72 -1.83 -0.78
C PHE A 117 0.38 -1.66 -2.28
N PRO A 118 0.70 -0.53 -2.95
CA PRO A 118 0.58 -0.44 -4.40
C PRO A 118 1.49 -1.43 -5.13
N LEU A 119 2.71 -1.67 -4.64
CA LEU A 119 3.64 -2.60 -5.27
C LEU A 119 3.15 -4.05 -5.18
N LEU A 120 2.59 -4.46 -4.04
CA LEU A 120 1.93 -5.76 -3.86
C LEU A 120 0.76 -5.95 -4.84
N ARG A 121 -0.05 -4.92 -5.07
CA ARG A 121 -1.12 -4.96 -6.07
C ARG A 121 -0.55 -5.24 -7.47
N GLU A 122 0.47 -4.50 -7.88
CA GLU A 122 1.05 -4.65 -9.22
C GLU A 122 1.75 -6.00 -9.39
N LEU A 123 2.43 -6.51 -8.36
CA LEU A 123 3.02 -7.86 -8.35
C LEU A 123 1.96 -8.95 -8.44
N THR A 124 0.86 -8.81 -7.70
CA THR A 124 -0.28 -9.72 -7.75
C THR A 124 -0.87 -9.77 -9.17
N ASN A 125 -1.02 -8.61 -9.81
CA ASN A 125 -1.49 -8.48 -11.19
C ASN A 125 -0.50 -9.07 -12.20
N ALA A 126 0.80 -8.99 -11.92
CA ALA A 126 1.85 -9.59 -12.74
C ALA A 126 1.94 -11.12 -12.59
N GLY A 127 1.22 -11.70 -11.64
CA GLY A 127 1.15 -13.14 -11.43
C GLY A 127 2.12 -13.68 -10.37
N ASP A 128 2.69 -12.83 -9.52
CA ASP A 128 3.52 -13.27 -8.40
C ASP A 128 2.63 -13.96 -7.32
N PRO A 129 2.81 -15.27 -7.08
CA PRO A 129 1.97 -16.01 -6.13
C PRO A 129 2.24 -15.61 -4.67
N THR A 130 3.49 -15.28 -4.32
CA THR A 130 3.86 -14.86 -2.97
C THR A 130 3.27 -13.49 -2.67
N ALA A 131 3.42 -12.54 -3.61
CA ALA A 131 2.81 -11.22 -3.47
C ALA A 131 1.29 -11.30 -3.37
N ARG A 132 0.64 -12.18 -4.14
CA ARG A 132 -0.81 -12.41 -4.07
C ARG A 132 -1.26 -12.86 -2.68
N SER A 133 -0.54 -13.82 -2.09
CA SER A 133 -0.85 -14.33 -0.75
C SER A 133 -0.74 -13.21 0.29
N VAL A 134 0.40 -12.51 0.29
CA VAL A 134 0.66 -11.40 1.23
C VAL A 134 -0.35 -10.28 1.04
N PHE A 135 -0.65 -9.92 -0.20
CA PHE A 135 -1.58 -8.83 -0.50
C PHE A 135 -3.00 -9.08 0.01
N LYS A 136 -3.50 -10.32 -0.13
CA LYS A 136 -4.82 -10.71 0.40
C LYS A 136 -4.87 -10.64 1.93
N GLU A 137 -3.83 -11.14 2.59
CA GLU A 137 -3.69 -11.07 4.04
C GLU A 137 -3.70 -9.61 4.53
N GLU A 138 -2.92 -8.77 3.87
CA GLU A 138 -2.80 -7.34 4.12
C GLU A 138 -4.12 -6.56 3.88
N ILE A 139 -4.93 -6.98 2.90
CA ILE A 139 -6.30 -6.46 2.71
C ILE A 139 -7.17 -6.88 3.90
N GLY A 140 -7.12 -8.16 4.29
CA GLY A 140 -7.92 -8.70 5.40
C GLY A 140 -7.62 -7.99 6.72
N GLN A 141 -6.34 -7.91 7.10
CA GLN A 141 -5.88 -7.26 8.33
C GLN A 141 -6.28 -5.78 8.38
N ARG A 142 -6.05 -5.03 7.29
CA ARG A 142 -6.45 -3.62 7.23
C ARG A 142 -7.96 -3.45 7.28
N PHE A 143 -8.71 -4.31 6.60
CA PHE A 143 -10.17 -4.25 6.57
C PHE A 143 -10.78 -4.57 7.93
N THR A 144 -10.17 -5.43 8.75
CA THR A 144 -10.65 -5.78 10.11
C THR A 144 -10.12 -4.87 11.23
N SER A 145 -9.32 -3.84 10.90
CA SER A 145 -8.84 -2.82 11.85
C SER A 145 -9.98 -2.02 12.54
N LYS A 146 -11.21 -2.11 12.01
CA LYS A 146 -12.39 -1.32 12.41
C LYS A 146 -12.28 0.17 12.08
N TYR A 147 -11.22 0.61 11.41
CA TYR A 147 -11.04 2.01 11.04
C TYR A 147 -11.74 2.31 9.70
N LEU A 148 -12.87 3.03 9.76
CA LEU A 148 -13.74 3.28 8.61
C LEU A 148 -13.04 3.90 7.39
N PRO A 149 -12.15 4.91 7.52
CA PRO A 149 -11.42 5.46 6.38
C PRO A 149 -10.62 4.41 5.60
N VAL A 150 -9.99 3.46 6.31
CA VAL A 150 -9.25 2.36 5.67
C VAL A 150 -10.20 1.40 4.95
N ALA A 151 -11.31 1.01 5.58
CA ALA A 151 -12.31 0.14 4.95
C ALA A 151 -12.93 0.78 3.68
N LEU A 152 -13.25 2.08 3.74
CA LEU A 152 -13.73 2.86 2.60
C LEU A 152 -12.69 2.94 1.48
N TYR A 153 -11.44 3.21 1.81
CA TYR A 153 -10.35 3.23 0.84
C TYR A 153 -10.23 1.87 0.13
N LEU A 154 -10.25 0.77 0.89
CA LEU A 154 -10.19 -0.59 0.36
C LEU A 154 -11.36 -0.90 -0.58
N TYR A 155 -12.57 -0.48 -0.22
CA TYR A 155 -13.76 -0.65 -1.05
C TYR A 155 -13.72 0.20 -2.33
N ILE A 156 -13.49 1.51 -2.21
CA ILE A 156 -13.53 2.48 -3.32
C ILE A 156 -12.46 2.16 -4.37
N GLN A 157 -11.25 1.79 -3.94
CA GLN A 157 -10.16 1.43 -4.84
C GLN A 157 -10.29 0.01 -5.41
N GLY A 158 -11.36 -0.72 -5.03
CA GLY A 158 -11.65 -2.06 -5.55
C GLY A 158 -10.71 -3.15 -5.05
N TYR A 159 -10.03 -2.95 -3.92
CA TYR A 159 -9.11 -3.94 -3.36
C TYR A 159 -9.82 -5.20 -2.88
N LEU A 160 -11.08 -5.09 -2.46
CA LEU A 160 -11.88 -6.25 -2.03
C LEU A 160 -12.14 -7.26 -3.17
N ASN A 161 -12.00 -6.85 -4.43
CA ASN A 161 -12.13 -7.75 -5.59
C ASN A 161 -10.99 -8.77 -5.72
N TYR A 162 -9.91 -8.59 -4.96
CA TYR A 162 -8.80 -9.56 -4.92
C TYR A 162 -9.09 -10.75 -3.99
N LEU A 163 -10.10 -10.63 -3.13
CA LEU A 163 -10.50 -11.69 -2.22
C LEU A 163 -11.41 -12.69 -2.94
N SER A 164 -11.29 -13.96 -2.57
CA SER A 164 -12.28 -14.97 -2.91
C SER A 164 -13.58 -14.69 -2.17
N LYS A 165 -14.66 -15.35 -2.59
CA LYS A 165 -15.95 -15.23 -1.91
C LYS A 165 -15.83 -15.64 -0.44
N GLU A 166 -15.15 -16.76 -0.17
CA GLU A 166 -14.94 -17.32 1.17
C GLU A 166 -14.07 -16.41 2.05
N GLU A 167 -13.00 -15.83 1.46
CA GLU A 167 -12.15 -14.84 2.14
C GLU A 167 -12.97 -13.59 2.51
N PHE A 168 -13.83 -13.11 1.60
CA PHE A 168 -14.70 -11.96 1.86
C PHE A 168 -15.79 -12.26 2.91
N GLU A 169 -16.41 -13.45 2.85
CA GLU A 169 -17.40 -13.89 3.85
C GLU A 169 -16.80 -13.93 5.26
N THR A 170 -15.52 -14.27 5.39
CA THR A 170 -14.81 -14.21 6.67
C THR A 170 -14.76 -12.78 7.23
N LEU A 171 -14.54 -11.78 6.38
CA LEU A 171 -14.57 -10.36 6.76
C LEU A 171 -15.97 -9.90 7.14
N LEU A 172 -16.99 -10.34 6.40
CA LEU A 172 -18.39 -10.05 6.72
C LEU A 172 -18.77 -10.60 8.10
N ASN A 173 -18.48 -11.87 8.36
CA ASN A 173 -18.81 -12.53 9.62
C ASN A 173 -18.16 -11.82 10.82
N PHE A 174 -16.91 -11.36 10.68
CA PHE A 174 -16.24 -10.57 11.70
C PHE A 174 -17.06 -9.33 12.09
N TYR A 175 -17.54 -8.56 11.11
CA TYR A 175 -18.35 -7.37 11.38
C TYR A 175 -19.76 -7.68 11.87
N GLU A 176 -20.37 -8.77 11.39
CA GLU A 176 -21.68 -9.21 11.88
C GLU A 176 -21.60 -9.58 13.37
N ASP A 177 -20.55 -10.27 13.78
CA ASP A 177 -20.34 -10.64 15.18
C ASP A 177 -20.03 -9.42 16.05
N LEU A 178 -19.22 -8.48 15.55
CA LEU A 178 -19.01 -7.20 16.23
C LEU A 178 -20.33 -6.43 16.41
N SER A 179 -21.21 -6.42 15.42
CA SER A 179 -22.49 -5.69 15.49
C SER A 179 -23.46 -6.22 16.56
N LYS A 180 -23.27 -7.48 16.99
CA LYS A 180 -24.08 -8.15 18.02
C LYS A 180 -23.52 -7.94 19.43
N THR A 181 -22.33 -7.35 19.58
CA THR A 181 -21.70 -7.20 20.89
C THR A 181 -22.50 -6.24 21.77
N PRO A 182 -22.90 -6.65 22.99
CA PRO A 182 -23.69 -5.79 23.89
C PRO A 182 -22.99 -4.46 24.18
N ASN A 183 -23.75 -3.37 24.18
CA ASN A 183 -23.26 -2.00 24.43
C ASN A 183 -22.31 -1.41 23.38
N MET A 184 -22.02 -2.12 22.28
CA MET A 184 -21.23 -1.55 21.18
C MET A 184 -22.13 -0.68 20.29
N ARG A 185 -22.10 0.63 20.53
CA ARG A 185 -22.65 1.64 19.60
C ARG A 185 -21.51 2.29 18.85
N ASN A 186 -21.06 1.63 17.78
CA ASN A 186 -20.13 2.24 16.83
C ASN A 186 -20.81 2.33 15.45
N PRO A 187 -21.18 3.55 14.99
CA PRO A 187 -21.81 3.74 13.68
C PRO A 187 -20.91 3.30 12.51
N ASP A 188 -19.59 3.26 12.71
CA ASP A 188 -18.64 2.82 11.71
C ASP A 188 -18.82 1.34 11.38
N ILE A 189 -19.12 0.50 12.38
CA ILE A 189 -19.35 -0.94 12.18
C ILE A 189 -20.55 -1.18 11.26
N TRP A 190 -21.64 -0.45 11.50
CA TRP A 190 -22.84 -0.54 10.67
C TRP A 190 -22.61 0.03 9.27
N THR A 191 -21.80 1.09 9.15
CA THR A 191 -21.36 1.62 7.85
C THR A 191 -20.56 0.58 7.07
N ILE A 192 -19.60 -0.09 7.70
CA ILE A 192 -18.77 -1.14 7.09
C ILE A 192 -19.64 -2.34 6.69
N LEU A 193 -20.58 -2.78 7.52
CA LEU A 193 -21.56 -3.81 7.16
C LEU A 193 -22.39 -3.42 5.93
N GLY A 194 -22.87 -2.17 5.89
CA GLY A 194 -23.61 -1.64 4.75
C GLY A 194 -22.81 -1.71 3.46
N ILE A 195 -21.50 -1.39 3.52
CA ILE A 195 -20.55 -1.54 2.40
C ILE A 195 -20.40 -3.01 2.00
N CYS A 196 -20.23 -3.92 2.96
CA CYS A 196 -20.08 -5.35 2.71
C CYS A 196 -21.31 -5.94 2.01
N TYR A 197 -22.51 -5.66 2.52
CA TYR A 197 -23.76 -6.11 1.91
C TYR A 197 -23.94 -5.52 0.51
N ARG A 198 -23.58 -4.25 0.30
CA ARG A 198 -23.61 -3.64 -1.04
C ARG A 198 -22.63 -4.32 -2.00
N PHE A 199 -21.41 -4.64 -1.56
CA PHE A 199 -20.43 -5.37 -2.35
C PHE A 199 -20.97 -6.74 -2.79
N LEU A 200 -21.68 -7.44 -1.91
CA LEU A 200 -22.37 -8.70 -2.19
C LEU A 200 -23.71 -8.56 -2.91
N LYS A 201 -24.13 -7.33 -3.26
CA LYS A 201 -25.44 -7.03 -3.88
C LYS A 201 -26.65 -7.42 -3.03
N LEU A 202 -26.48 -7.47 -1.71
CA LEU A 202 -27.53 -7.69 -0.71
C LEU A 202 -28.15 -6.35 -0.31
N TYR A 203 -28.86 -5.71 -1.24
CA TYR A 203 -29.28 -4.31 -1.10
C TYR A 203 -30.18 -4.02 0.10
N SER A 204 -31.11 -4.93 0.43
CA SER A 204 -31.98 -4.77 1.61
C SER A 204 -31.19 -4.74 2.92
N LEU A 205 -30.26 -5.69 3.09
CA LEU A 205 -29.38 -5.74 4.26
C LEU A 205 -28.45 -4.53 4.32
N SER A 206 -27.99 -4.05 3.16
CA SER A 206 -27.19 -2.83 3.06
C SER A 206 -27.95 -1.61 3.57
N GLU A 207 -29.19 -1.41 3.13
CA GLU A 207 -30.05 -0.31 3.59
C GLU A 207 -30.33 -0.39 5.10
N ASP A 208 -30.62 -1.58 5.61
CA ASP A 208 -30.89 -1.77 7.04
C ASP A 208 -29.66 -1.57 7.91
N ALA A 209 -28.46 -1.91 7.42
CA ALA A 209 -27.22 -1.59 8.08
C ALA A 209 -26.98 -0.07 8.11
N PHE A 210 -27.14 0.64 6.99
CA PHE A 210 -26.96 2.09 6.95
C PHE A 210 -27.95 2.87 7.82
N LYS A 211 -29.16 2.35 8.08
CA LYS A 211 -30.11 2.96 9.03
C LYS A 211 -29.66 2.86 10.50
N LYS A 212 -28.71 1.97 10.81
CA LYS A 212 -28.18 1.74 12.16
C LYS A 212 -26.83 2.43 12.39
N ALA A 213 -26.19 2.92 11.33
CA ALA A 213 -25.06 3.83 11.39
C ALA A 213 -25.55 5.23 11.78
#